data_AF-A0A6I2FH22-F1
#
_entry.id   AF-A0A6I2FH22-F1
#
_cell.length_a   1.000
_cell.length_b   1.000
_cell.length_c   1.000
_cell.angle_alpha   90.00
_cell.angle_beta   90.00
_cell.angle_gamma   90.00
#
_symmetry.space_group_name_H-M   'P 1'
#
loop_
_entity.id
_entity.type
_entity.pdbx_description
1 polymer ?
#
loop_
_entity_poly.entity_id
_entity_poly.type
_entity_poly.pdbx_seq_one_letter_code
_entity_poly.pdbx_strand_id
1 'polypeptide(L)'
;MSAVWKAEAGAWLLDGRIVHLLNPLPSTRDLVGLTLSQYSWRVLVATMRDRTDAGWLLEAIVAGEITDSQVEEIADALVEQIFGQPRWVVVRIWGETLAVWREVDAELGAHGIDLLALAPDRATNIAFGVLQRRHSGTESAAQRWLSELEEVPARARRTSVSADVAAADWFAMAGILGGVAPKIPEAMRGVDSELTIT
;
A
#
# COMPACT_ATOMS: atom_id res chain seq x y z
N MET A 1 21.60 -13.67 -11.06
CA MET A 1 20.67 -12.54 -10.91
C MET A 1 19.35 -13.10 -10.41
N SER A 2 19.05 -12.97 -9.12
CA SER A 2 17.82 -13.51 -8.53
C SER A 2 16.66 -12.58 -8.89
N ALA A 3 15.73 -13.06 -9.71
CA ALA A 3 14.46 -12.37 -9.90
C ALA A 3 13.71 -12.45 -8.57
N VAL A 4 13.58 -11.33 -7.87
CA VAL A 4 12.63 -11.22 -6.76
C VAL A 4 11.25 -11.30 -7.39
N TRP A 5 10.66 -12.49 -7.38
CA TRP A 5 9.25 -12.69 -7.65
C TRP A 5 8.49 -11.94 -6.57
N LYS A 6 8.12 -10.66 -6.81
CA LYS A 6 7.13 -9.99 -5.97
C LYS A 6 5.86 -10.82 -6.10
N ALA A 7 5.47 -11.52 -5.04
CA ALA A 7 4.17 -12.18 -4.99
C ALA A 7 3.11 -11.11 -5.27
N GLU A 8 2.26 -11.36 -6.28
CA GLU A 8 1.09 -10.50 -6.51
C GLU A 8 0.33 -10.37 -5.20
N ALA A 9 -0.10 -9.16 -4.87
CA ALA A 9 -0.97 -8.88 -3.75
C ALA A 9 -2.26 -9.69 -3.92
N GLY A 10 -2.35 -10.87 -3.31
CA GLY A 10 -3.52 -11.73 -3.44
C GLY A 10 -4.60 -11.43 -2.40
N ALA A 11 -4.17 -10.92 -1.24
CA ALA A 11 -5.04 -10.64 -0.11
C ALA A 11 -4.34 -9.78 0.95
N TRP A 12 -5.11 -9.21 1.86
CA TRP A 12 -4.66 -8.65 3.14
C TRP A 12 -5.53 -9.20 4.28
N LEU A 13 -5.06 -9.06 5.52
CA LEU A 13 -5.71 -9.57 6.73
C LEU A 13 -6.10 -8.40 7.64
N LEU A 14 -7.34 -8.38 8.12
CA LEU A 14 -7.81 -7.44 9.13
C LEU A 14 -8.74 -8.16 10.10
N ASP A 15 -8.46 -8.08 11.39
CA ASP A 15 -9.25 -8.70 12.47
C ASP A 15 -9.58 -10.18 12.22
N GLY A 16 -8.59 -10.94 11.73
CA GLY A 16 -8.74 -12.37 11.43
C GLY A 16 -9.50 -12.67 10.12
N ARG A 17 -9.99 -11.65 9.42
CA ARG A 17 -10.66 -11.79 8.12
C ARG A 17 -9.67 -11.59 6.98
N ILE A 18 -9.57 -12.60 6.10
CA ILE A 18 -8.75 -12.53 4.89
C ILE A 18 -9.59 -11.86 3.81
N VAL A 19 -9.14 -10.71 3.32
CA VAL A 19 -9.78 -9.97 2.23
C VAL A 19 -8.97 -10.18 0.96
N HIS A 20 -9.57 -10.85 -0.02
CA HIS A 20 -8.94 -11.12 -1.30
C HIS A 20 -9.03 -9.93 -2.23
N LEU A 21 -7.94 -9.66 -2.95
CA LEU A 21 -7.87 -8.61 -3.95
C LEU A 21 -8.37 -9.09 -5.32
N LEU A 22 -8.84 -8.16 -6.15
CA LEU A 22 -9.20 -8.40 -7.54
C LEU A 22 -7.96 -8.87 -8.33
N ASN A 23 -8.18 -9.86 -9.20
CA ASN A 23 -7.20 -10.26 -10.21
C ASN A 23 -7.92 -10.42 -11.56
N PRO A 24 -7.65 -9.57 -12.56
CA PRO A 24 -6.71 -8.44 -12.51
C PRO A 24 -7.20 -7.32 -11.59
N LEU A 25 -6.27 -6.53 -11.06
CA LEU A 25 -6.58 -5.28 -10.36
C LEU A 25 -7.24 -4.26 -11.32
N PRO A 26 -7.89 -3.21 -10.78
CA PRO A 26 -8.37 -2.09 -11.60
C PRO A 26 -7.26 -1.48 -12.46
N SER A 27 -7.65 -0.77 -13.53
CA SER A 27 -6.67 -0.14 -14.42
C SER A 27 -5.82 0.90 -13.69
N THR A 28 -4.61 1.18 -14.19
CA THR A 28 -3.74 2.23 -13.63
C THR A 28 -4.47 3.58 -13.56
N ARG A 29 -5.27 3.91 -14.58
CA ARG A 29 -6.13 5.11 -14.56
C ARG A 29 -7.04 5.15 -13.33
N ASP A 30 -7.74 4.05 -13.06
CA ASP A 30 -8.68 3.97 -11.94
C ASP A 30 -7.93 4.01 -10.60
N LEU A 31 -6.84 3.25 -10.49
CA LEU A 31 -6.02 3.20 -9.27
C LEU A 31 -5.41 4.57 -8.94
N VAL A 32 -4.94 5.33 -9.92
CA VAL A 32 -4.46 6.71 -9.72
C VAL A 32 -5.60 7.60 -9.21
N GLY A 33 -6.77 7.56 -9.85
CA GLY A 33 -7.94 8.34 -9.42
C GLY A 33 -8.40 8.01 -8.00
N LEU A 34 -8.38 6.73 -7.63
CA LEU A 34 -8.71 6.25 -6.29
C LEU A 34 -7.67 6.69 -5.26
N THR A 35 -6.39 6.61 -5.61
CA THR A 35 -5.26 6.97 -4.73
C THR A 35 -5.22 8.46 -4.43
N LEU A 36 -5.60 9.29 -5.39
CA LEU A 36 -5.70 10.75 -5.23
C LEU A 36 -6.98 11.19 -4.52
N SER A 37 -7.89 10.27 -4.22
CA SER A 37 -9.11 10.60 -3.50
C SER A 37 -8.82 10.98 -2.04
N GLN A 38 -9.60 11.90 -1.49
CA GLN A 38 -9.55 12.28 -0.07
C GLN A 38 -9.95 11.15 0.89
N TYR A 39 -10.49 10.04 0.37
CA TYR A 39 -11.02 8.94 1.15
C TYR A 39 -10.27 7.64 0.85
N SER A 40 -9.36 7.25 1.74
CA SER A 40 -8.50 6.07 1.55
C SER A 40 -9.26 4.74 1.50
N TRP A 41 -10.44 4.65 2.13
CA TRP A 41 -11.28 3.44 2.02
C TRP A 41 -11.70 3.13 0.57
N ARG A 42 -11.69 4.11 -0.34
CA ARG A 42 -12.07 3.90 -1.74
C ARG A 42 -11.12 2.97 -2.48
N VAL A 43 -9.81 3.11 -2.26
CA VAL A 43 -8.83 2.20 -2.89
C VAL A 43 -8.96 0.79 -2.32
N LEU A 44 -9.26 0.67 -1.02
CA LEU A 44 -9.50 -0.62 -0.38
C LEU A 44 -10.71 -1.31 -1.01
N VAL A 45 -11.89 -0.68 -0.96
CA VAL A 45 -13.15 -1.24 -1.49
C VAL A 45 -13.05 -1.55 -2.98
N ALA A 46 -12.48 -0.66 -3.78
CA ALA A 46 -12.39 -0.83 -5.22
C ALA A 46 -11.43 -1.93 -5.66
N THR A 47 -10.54 -2.39 -4.77
CA THR A 47 -9.60 -3.48 -5.06
C THR A 47 -10.03 -4.81 -4.44
N MET A 48 -11.11 -4.86 -3.64
CA MET A 48 -11.62 -6.12 -3.08
C MET A 48 -12.33 -6.96 -4.13
N ARG A 49 -12.09 -8.27 -4.09
CA ARG A 49 -12.76 -9.25 -4.95
C ARG A 49 -14.22 -9.45 -4.56
N ASP A 50 -14.50 -9.54 -3.27
CA ASP A 50 -15.84 -9.83 -2.74
C ASP A 50 -16.56 -8.55 -2.32
N ARG A 51 -17.80 -8.37 -2.79
CA ARG A 51 -18.65 -7.24 -2.40
C ARG A 51 -19.12 -7.35 -0.96
N THR A 52 -19.20 -8.57 -0.41
CA THR A 52 -19.54 -8.78 0.99
C THR A 52 -18.42 -8.31 1.91
N ASP A 53 -17.15 -8.49 1.53
CA ASP A 53 -16.01 -7.92 2.27
C ASP A 53 -16.01 -6.39 2.19
N ALA A 54 -16.32 -5.83 1.02
CA ALA A 54 -16.45 -4.38 0.85
C ALA A 54 -17.58 -3.79 1.71
N GLY A 55 -18.75 -4.44 1.74
CA GLY A 55 -19.87 -4.04 2.58
C GLY A 55 -19.51 -4.09 4.06
N TRP A 56 -18.89 -5.19 4.50
CA TRP A 56 -18.42 -5.34 5.88
C TRP A 56 -17.43 -4.24 6.29
N LEU A 57 -16.42 -3.94 5.45
CA LEU A 57 -15.45 -2.89 5.77
C LEU A 57 -16.15 -1.53 5.95
N LEU A 58 -17.09 -1.19 5.04
CA LEU A 58 -17.82 0.07 5.13
C LEU A 58 -18.71 0.14 6.37
N GLU A 59 -19.39 -0.95 6.71
CA GLU A 59 -20.20 -1.04 7.94
C GLU A 59 -19.33 -0.86 9.19
N ALA A 60 -18.18 -1.53 9.26
CA ALA A 60 -17.25 -1.42 10.38
C ALA A 60 -16.62 -0.03 10.51
N ILE A 61 -16.34 0.67 9.41
CA ILE A 61 -15.90 2.06 9.41
C ILE A 61 -17.01 2.98 9.94
N VAL A 62 -18.24 2.84 9.46
CA VAL A 62 -19.37 3.66 9.90
C VAL A 62 -19.73 3.40 11.37
N ALA A 63 -19.59 2.16 11.83
CA ALA A 63 -19.77 1.78 13.23
C ALA A 63 -18.63 2.27 14.14
N GLY A 64 -17.51 2.73 13.58
CA GLY A 64 -16.32 3.16 14.34
C GLY A 64 -15.51 2.00 14.93
N GLU A 65 -15.76 0.77 14.49
CA GLU A 65 -14.99 -0.42 14.89
C GLU A 65 -13.61 -0.43 14.22
N ILE A 66 -13.54 0.07 12.98
CA ILE A 66 -12.29 0.34 12.27
C ILE A 66 -12.09 1.85 12.22
N THR A 67 -10.97 2.29 12.76
CA THR A 67 -10.61 3.71 12.81
C THR A 67 -10.10 4.22 11.45
N ASP A 68 -10.22 5.52 11.21
CA ASP A 68 -9.63 6.18 10.03
C ASP A 68 -8.12 5.90 9.94
N SER A 69 -7.41 5.84 11.08
CA SER A 69 -5.98 5.52 11.10
C SER A 69 -5.70 4.14 10.53
N GLN A 70 -6.46 3.12 10.93
CA GLN A 70 -6.31 1.76 10.40
C GLN A 70 -6.61 1.71 8.89
N VAL A 71 -7.63 2.43 8.43
CA VAL A 71 -7.94 2.54 6.99
C VAL A 71 -6.77 3.15 6.23
N GLU A 72 -6.19 4.24 6.73
CA GLU A 72 -5.05 4.90 6.13
C GLU A 72 -3.82 3.98 6.07
N GLU A 73 -3.55 3.21 7.13
CA GLU A 73 -2.41 2.28 7.19
C GLU A 73 -2.55 1.14 6.19
N ILE A 74 -3.73 0.52 6.10
CA ILE A 74 -3.99 -0.55 5.11
C ILE A 74 -3.89 0.02 3.69
N ALA A 75 -4.41 1.24 3.46
CA ALA A 75 -4.32 1.89 2.16
C ALA A 75 -2.89 2.26 1.78
N ASP A 76 -2.08 2.73 2.74
CA ASP A 76 -0.67 3.02 2.54
C ASP A 76 0.09 1.75 2.11
N ALA A 77 -0.09 0.64 2.85
CA ALA A 77 0.54 -0.64 2.54
C ALA A 77 0.08 -1.22 1.19
N LEU A 78 -1.23 -1.16 0.90
CA LEU A 78 -1.78 -1.66 -0.35
C LEU A 78 -1.25 -0.85 -1.55
N VAL A 79 -1.25 0.47 -1.47
CA VAL A 79 -0.74 1.33 -2.54
C VAL A 79 0.75 1.11 -2.73
N GLU A 80 1.53 0.97 -1.66
CA GLU A 80 2.95 0.65 -1.76
C GLU A 80 3.20 -0.68 -2.46
N GLN A 81 2.37 -1.68 -2.18
CA GLN A 81 2.46 -2.97 -2.86
C GLN A 81 2.13 -2.87 -4.36
N ILE A 82 1.08 -2.12 -4.73
CA ILE A 82 0.59 -1.97 -6.11
C ILE A 82 1.53 -1.10 -6.96
N PHE A 83 1.97 0.04 -6.42
CA PHE A 83 2.74 1.04 -7.16
C PHE A 83 4.24 0.94 -6.90
N GLY A 84 4.67 0.14 -5.92
CA GLY A 84 6.07 -0.02 -5.54
C GLY A 84 6.68 1.19 -4.83
N GLN A 85 5.87 2.15 -4.40
CA GLN A 85 6.26 3.40 -3.74
C GLN A 85 5.24 3.75 -2.66
N PRO A 86 5.65 4.39 -1.55
CA PRO A 86 4.71 4.77 -0.49
C PRO A 86 3.59 5.67 -1.01
N ARG A 87 2.36 5.52 -0.48
CA ARG A 87 1.18 6.22 -1.02
C ARG A 87 1.35 7.73 -1.11
N TRP A 88 2.00 8.38 -0.14
CA TRP A 88 2.20 9.83 -0.20
C TRP A 88 3.13 10.24 -1.35
N VAL A 89 4.13 9.42 -1.69
CA VAL A 89 5.02 9.62 -2.84
C VAL A 89 4.20 9.47 -4.13
N VAL A 90 3.38 8.42 -4.23
CA VAL A 90 2.48 8.18 -5.37
C VAL A 90 1.52 9.36 -5.56
N VAL A 91 0.89 9.84 -4.48
CA VAL A 91 -0.03 10.99 -4.51
C VAL A 91 0.68 12.24 -5.01
N ARG A 92 1.91 12.52 -4.56
CA ARG A 92 2.68 13.69 -5.02
C ARG A 92 3.05 13.57 -6.50
N ILE A 93 3.64 12.44 -6.90
CA ILE A 93 4.04 12.18 -8.30
C ILE A 93 2.83 12.33 -9.23
N TRP A 94 1.72 11.64 -8.94
CA TRP A 94 0.56 11.67 -9.81
C TRP A 94 -0.22 12.99 -9.73
N GLY A 95 -0.26 13.64 -8.57
CA GLY A 95 -0.84 14.98 -8.43
C GLY A 95 -0.13 16.00 -9.32
N GLU A 96 1.20 16.00 -9.32
CA GLU A 96 1.99 16.87 -10.19
C GLU A 96 1.92 16.46 -11.65
N THR A 97 2.03 15.16 -11.94
CA THR A 97 1.91 14.62 -13.31
C THR A 97 0.60 15.03 -13.96
N LEU A 98 -0.52 14.95 -13.22
CA LEU A 98 -1.82 15.36 -13.73
C LEU A 98 -1.95 16.88 -13.88
N ALA A 99 -1.28 17.67 -13.02
CA ALA A 99 -1.24 19.13 -13.15
C ALA A 99 -0.57 19.57 -14.46
N VAL A 100 0.39 18.80 -14.97
CA VAL A 100 1.06 19.03 -16.26
C VAL A 100 0.74 17.96 -17.31
N TRP A 101 -0.45 17.34 -17.22
CA TRP A 101 -0.80 16.15 -18.02
C TRP A 101 -0.58 16.34 -19.51
N ARG A 102 -0.96 17.50 -20.08
CA ARG A 102 -0.83 17.77 -21.52
C ARG A 102 0.61 17.68 -22.02
N GLU A 103 1.57 18.09 -21.19
CA GLU A 103 2.99 18.08 -21.55
C GLU A 103 3.55 16.66 -21.42
N VAL A 104 3.18 15.95 -20.34
CA VAL A 104 3.56 14.55 -20.11
C VAL A 104 3.01 13.65 -21.21
N ASP A 105 1.73 13.79 -21.55
CA ASP A 105 1.05 13.02 -22.60
C ASP A 105 1.64 13.30 -23.98
N ALA A 106 1.99 14.55 -24.29
CA ALA A 106 2.64 14.89 -25.55
C ALA A 106 4.06 14.30 -25.66
N GLU A 107 4.86 14.40 -24.58
CA GLU A 107 6.22 13.83 -24.55
C GLU A 107 6.19 12.31 -24.70
N LEU A 108 5.37 11.62 -23.92
CA LEU A 108 5.28 10.16 -23.94
C LEU A 108 4.58 9.65 -25.21
N GLY A 109 3.56 10.36 -25.68
CA GLY A 109 2.85 10.06 -26.92
C GLY A 109 3.75 10.17 -28.16
N ALA A 110 4.70 11.11 -28.18
CA ALA A 110 5.72 11.19 -29.23
C ALA A 110 6.62 9.94 -29.29
N HIS A 111 6.70 9.19 -28.20
CA HIS A 111 7.40 7.90 -28.10
C HIS A 111 6.48 6.68 -28.16
N GLY A 112 5.18 6.87 -28.45
CA GLY A 112 4.19 5.79 -28.53
C GLY A 112 3.87 5.14 -27.18
N ILE A 113 4.08 5.85 -26.07
CA ILE A 113 3.84 5.35 -24.72
C ILE A 113 2.50 5.91 -24.20
N ASP A 114 1.50 5.05 -24.04
CA ASP A 114 0.32 5.38 -23.23
C ASP A 114 0.61 5.04 -21.76
N LEU A 115 0.86 6.08 -20.97
CA LEU A 115 1.24 5.95 -19.57
C LEU A 115 0.18 5.23 -18.72
N LEU A 116 -1.11 5.45 -19.01
CA LEU A 116 -2.22 4.89 -18.23
C LEU A 116 -2.57 3.44 -18.62
N ALA A 117 -2.03 2.96 -19.74
CA ALA A 117 -2.15 1.57 -20.16
C ALA A 117 -1.06 0.65 -19.57
N LEU A 118 -0.02 1.22 -18.95
CA LEU A 118 1.05 0.46 -18.30
C LEU A 118 0.62 -0.05 -16.92
N ALA A 119 1.35 -1.04 -16.39
CA ALA A 119 1.21 -1.47 -14.99
C ALA A 119 1.48 -0.29 -14.02
N PRO A 120 0.80 -0.22 -12.86
CA PRO A 120 0.82 0.96 -11.98
C PRO A 120 2.22 1.36 -11.50
N ASP A 121 3.06 0.39 -11.16
CA ASP A 121 4.45 0.58 -10.73
C ASP A 121 5.31 1.15 -11.86
N ARG A 122 5.20 0.58 -13.07
CA ARG A 122 5.92 1.03 -14.25
C ARG A 122 5.48 2.43 -14.66
N ALA A 123 4.18 2.69 -14.66
CA ALA A 123 3.62 4.00 -14.96
C ALA A 123 4.15 5.05 -13.97
N THR A 124 4.18 4.74 -12.68
CA THR A 124 4.68 5.66 -11.64
C THR A 124 6.16 5.95 -11.80
N ASN A 125 6.97 4.95 -12.12
CA ASN A 125 8.40 5.14 -12.38
C ASN A 125 8.67 6.02 -13.61
N ILE A 126 7.87 5.86 -14.68
CA ILE A 126 7.99 6.71 -15.88
C ILE A 126 7.55 8.14 -15.56
N ALA A 127 6.41 8.31 -14.88
CA ALA A 127 5.93 9.62 -14.43
C ALA A 127 6.99 10.34 -13.58
N PHE A 128 7.57 9.64 -12.61
CA PHE A 128 8.69 10.14 -11.80
C PHE A 128 9.86 10.60 -12.68
N GLY A 129 10.29 9.78 -13.64
CA GLY A 129 11.41 10.12 -14.53
C GLY A 129 11.15 11.35 -15.40
N VAL A 130 9.91 11.54 -15.86
CA VAL A 130 9.49 12.75 -16.60
C VAL A 130 9.58 13.98 -15.68
N LEU A 131 9.00 13.91 -14.48
CA LEU A 131 9.04 15.01 -13.51
C LEU A 131 10.48 15.35 -13.08
N GLN A 132 11.30 14.34 -12.81
CA GLN A 132 12.70 14.53 -12.44
C GLN A 132 13.48 15.29 -13.53
N ARG A 133 13.27 14.97 -14.81
CA ARG A 133 13.89 15.71 -15.91
C ARG A 133 13.42 17.16 -15.96
N ARG A 134 12.14 17.44 -15.70
CA ARG A 134 11.61 18.81 -15.67
C ARG A 134 12.27 19.65 -14.57
N HIS A 135 12.46 19.06 -13.39
CA HIS A 135 13.13 19.75 -12.26
C HIS A 135 14.65 19.84 -12.41
N SER A 136 15.26 19.02 -13.27
CA SER A 136 16.71 19.00 -13.49
C SER A 136 17.30 20.25 -14.15
N GLY A 137 16.46 21.22 -14.56
CA GLY A 137 16.90 22.49 -15.13
C GLY A 137 17.77 23.34 -14.18
N THR A 138 17.68 23.11 -12.87
CA THR A 138 18.61 23.65 -11.86
C THR A 138 18.84 22.63 -10.75
N GLU A 139 20.10 22.40 -10.36
CA GLU A 139 20.47 21.42 -9.30
C GLU A 139 19.71 21.69 -7.99
N SER A 140 19.50 22.95 -7.63
CA SER A 140 18.77 23.35 -6.43
C SER A 140 17.26 23.07 -6.51
N ALA A 141 16.65 23.09 -7.70
CA ALA A 141 15.24 22.74 -7.88
C ALA A 141 15.04 21.22 -7.81
N ALA A 142 15.90 20.45 -8.48
CA ALA A 142 15.88 18.99 -8.43
C ALA A 142 16.05 18.48 -6.99
N GLN A 143 17.03 19.00 -6.25
CA GLN A 143 17.27 18.59 -4.87
C GLN A 143 16.09 18.95 -3.94
N ARG A 144 15.48 20.13 -4.14
CA ARG A 144 14.30 20.54 -3.36
C ARG A 144 13.11 19.62 -3.61
N TRP A 145 12.83 19.33 -4.87
CA TRP A 145 11.72 18.44 -5.24
C TRP A 145 11.90 17.02 -4.68
N LEU A 146 13.11 16.46 -4.76
CA LEU A 146 13.41 15.16 -4.14
C LEU A 146 13.25 15.20 -2.62
N SER A 147 13.77 16.25 -1.97
CA SER A 147 13.60 16.45 -0.53
C SER A 147 12.13 16.54 -0.13
N GLU A 148 11.28 17.16 -0.94
CA GLU A 148 9.84 17.23 -0.70
C GLU A 148 9.20 15.85 -0.84
N LEU A 149 9.56 15.06 -1.85
CA LEU A 149 9.04 13.69 -2.03
C LEU A 149 9.41 12.76 -0.87
N GLU A 150 10.63 12.88 -0.36
CA GLU A 150 11.15 12.11 0.78
C GLU A 150 10.57 12.54 2.13
N GLU A 151 9.94 13.72 2.20
CA GLU A 151 9.36 14.22 3.43
C GLU A 151 8.15 13.37 3.85
N VAL A 152 8.42 12.46 4.78
CA VAL A 152 7.41 11.58 5.40
C VAL A 152 6.35 12.46 6.10
N PRO A 153 5.07 12.36 5.68
CA PRO A 153 3.99 13.10 6.33
C PRO A 153 3.89 12.75 7.82
N ALA A 154 3.47 13.72 8.65
CA ALA A 154 3.36 13.53 10.09
C ALA A 154 2.51 12.31 10.51
N ARG A 155 1.52 11.93 9.68
CA ARG A 155 0.71 10.71 9.89
C ARG A 155 1.54 9.43 9.76
N ALA A 156 2.38 9.32 8.74
CA ALA A 156 3.20 8.14 8.48
C ALA A 156 4.37 8.01 9.48
N ARG A 157 4.79 9.11 10.12
CA ARG A 157 5.79 9.07 11.22
C ARG A 157 5.29 8.43 12.51
N ARG A 158 3.96 8.32 12.71
CA ARG A 158 3.39 7.69 13.92
C ARG A 158 3.33 6.16 13.80
N THR A 159 3.19 5.65 12.58
CA THR A 159 3.00 4.22 12.27
C THR A 159 4.31 3.43 12.16
N SER A 160 5.45 4.07 11.89
CA SER A 160 6.74 3.37 11.75
C SER A 160 7.22 2.62 13.00
N VAL A 161 6.60 2.86 14.17
CA VAL A 161 6.87 2.12 15.41
C VAL A 161 5.99 0.88 15.56
N SER A 162 4.82 0.82 14.90
CA SER A 162 3.88 -0.32 14.97
C SER A 162 4.03 -1.33 13.82
N ALA A 163 4.41 -0.87 12.61
CA ALA A 163 4.54 -1.71 11.42
C ALA A 163 5.65 -2.78 11.52
N ASP A 164 6.75 -2.49 12.22
CA ASP A 164 7.85 -3.46 12.46
C ASP A 164 7.38 -4.69 13.25
N VAL A 165 6.35 -4.54 14.10
CA VAL A 165 5.76 -5.63 14.88
C VAL A 165 4.78 -6.45 14.04
N ALA A 166 3.96 -5.81 13.20
CA ALA A 166 2.99 -6.48 12.34
C ALA A 166 3.62 -7.25 11.17
N ALA A 167 4.72 -6.74 10.60
CA ALA A 167 5.48 -7.46 9.57
C ALA A 167 6.14 -8.73 10.13
N ALA A 168 6.64 -8.68 11.38
CA ALA A 168 7.20 -9.84 12.07
C ALA A 168 6.14 -10.94 12.30
N ASP A 169 4.91 -10.57 12.67
CA ASP A 169 3.79 -11.51 12.82
C ASP A 169 3.33 -12.11 11.49
N TRP A 170 3.31 -11.34 10.40
CA TRP A 170 2.98 -11.85 9.06
C TRP A 170 4.01 -12.89 8.57
N PHE A 171 5.30 -12.62 8.74
CA PHE A 171 6.35 -13.60 8.40
C PHE A 171 6.31 -14.84 9.30
N ALA A 172 5.99 -14.69 10.59
CA ALA A 172 5.80 -15.81 11.50
C ALA A 172 4.61 -16.70 11.08
N MET A 173 3.50 -16.11 10.64
CA MET A 173 2.31 -16.83 10.16
C MET A 173 2.51 -17.48 8.79
N ALA A 174 3.22 -16.82 7.87
CA ALA A 174 3.58 -17.41 6.57
C ALA A 174 4.50 -18.63 6.73
N GLY A 175 5.37 -18.64 7.75
CA GLY A 175 6.17 -19.80 8.12
C GLY A 175 5.36 -20.98 8.66
N ILE A 176 4.26 -20.71 9.38
CA ILE A 176 3.36 -21.72 9.96
C ILE A 176 2.52 -22.42 8.88
N LEU A 177 2.12 -21.71 7.82
CA LEU A 177 1.32 -22.26 6.72
C LEU A 177 2.11 -23.14 5.72
N GLY A 178 3.45 -23.20 5.87
CA GLY A 178 4.37 -23.90 4.98
C GLY A 178 4.85 -25.29 5.42
N GLY A 179 4.36 -25.86 6.54
CA GLY A 179 4.74 -27.23 6.90
C GLY A 179 4.30 -27.74 8.27
N VAL A 180 3.36 -28.70 8.25
CA VAL A 180 3.02 -29.69 9.31
C VAL A 180 2.18 -29.19 10.51
N ALA A 181 1.13 -29.98 10.81
CA ALA A 181 -0.06 -29.74 11.64
C ALA A 181 0.18 -29.36 13.13
N PRO A 182 -0.81 -28.71 13.80
CA PRO A 182 -0.62 -28.13 15.13
C PRO A 182 -0.54 -29.18 16.24
N LYS A 183 0.43 -29.03 17.14
CA LYS A 183 0.37 -29.61 18.48
C LYS A 183 -0.28 -28.59 19.41
N ILE A 184 -1.42 -28.96 19.99
CA ILE A 184 -1.99 -28.25 21.14
C ILE A 184 -0.97 -28.32 22.29
N PRO A 185 -0.46 -27.19 22.82
CA PRO A 185 0.37 -27.24 24.00
C PRO A 185 -0.47 -27.65 25.22
N GLU A 186 0.04 -28.65 25.91
CA GLU A 186 -0.50 -29.33 27.08
C GLU A 186 -0.64 -28.44 28.34
N ALA A 187 -0.47 -27.12 28.22
CA ALA A 187 -0.54 -26.15 29.32
C ALA A 187 -1.96 -25.77 29.75
N MET A 188 -2.99 -26.21 29.00
CA MET A 188 -4.38 -26.17 29.45
C MET A 188 -4.82 -27.45 30.18
N ARG A 189 -3.87 -28.31 30.60
CA ARG A 189 -4.14 -29.47 31.47
C ARG A 189 -3.47 -29.33 32.85
N GLY A 190 -3.92 -28.32 33.59
CA GLY A 190 -4.10 -28.43 35.04
C GLY A 190 -2.88 -28.22 35.96
N VAL A 191 -3.24 -27.66 37.13
CA VAL A 191 -2.60 -27.81 38.45
C VAL A 191 -1.48 -26.83 38.80
N ASP A 192 -1.90 -25.84 39.60
CA ASP A 192 -1.32 -25.33 40.86
C ASP A 192 0.15 -24.90 40.98
N SER A 193 0.32 -23.98 41.94
CA SER A 193 1.50 -23.62 42.76
C SER A 193 2.39 -22.43 42.37
N GLU A 194 2.16 -21.35 43.16
CA GLU A 194 3.14 -20.48 43.83
C GLU A 194 3.90 -19.42 43.00
N LEU A 195 3.60 -18.12 43.17
CA LEU A 195 4.19 -17.22 44.20
C LEU A 195 5.71 -17.29 44.28
N THR A 196 6.40 -16.22 43.84
CA THR A 196 7.28 -15.40 44.70
C THR A 196 7.65 -14.10 43.96
N ILE A 197 7.33 -12.99 44.60
CA ILE A 197 7.82 -11.63 44.30
C ILE A 197 9.18 -11.50 45.00
N THR A 198 10.19 -10.99 44.30
CA THR A 198 11.32 -10.29 44.95
C THR A 198 11.45 -8.91 44.36
#